data_AF-A0A672LSP5-F1
#
_entry.id   AF-A0A672LSP5-F1
#
_cell.length_a   1.000
_cell.length_b   1.000
_cell.length_c   1.000
_cell.angle_alpha   90.00
_cell.angle_beta   90.00
_cell.angle_gamma   90.00
#
_symmetry.space_group_name_H-M   'P 1'
#
loop_
_entity.id
_entity.type
_entity.pdbx_description
1 polymer ?
#
loop_
_entity_poly.entity_id
_entity_poly.type
_entity_poly.pdbx_seq_one_letter_code
_entity_poly.pdbx_strand_id
1 'polypeptide(L)'
;MQCTLVSVNGARVELEDGRALMLGRGPETRITDKKCSRHQVKLVANYAKQEVLVTQLGPNPSSLDGQCLGRGEPGCLTAGCTLYLVNQSHPFTVKFATKRPYSPEDDVPPTKRGCGGDDEDDETSAEEKLKQLQALAQKGCDKLDSPSVKATVPSSTCSHWQQIGSLLLFTAAGVPDSSKIAGFDIDGCIITTKSGKVFPTSPDDWRILFPEIQPRLASLLKKGYKVVFFTNQMGISRGKLRPEVFKSKQAAGLVGVSCVYEGIVVFLQVNGGVTVDVSQSFYVGDAAGRPANWAPGKKKKDFSCSDRLFALNIGLQFQTPEEYFLGWKPAQFNLPELDPRKLDSKRHLYDPPDASLTSTKQEVIVAVGFPGSGKSTFFQTHIIPQGYAYVNRDILGSWQQCVSACERDLKEGRSVAVDNTNPDPESRKRYIDVSQSAGVPCRCFNFTASLEQVKHNNRFREMVPSAIKHVPVNDMVIHSYKKKFVAPSLSEGFSEILQINFVPSFSEKRSEFLFRQFSEG
;
A
#
# COMPACT_ATOMS: atom_id res chain seq x y z
N MET A 1 28.57 -37.72 6.31
CA MET A 1 27.27 -37.39 6.95
C MET A 1 26.38 -36.76 5.88
N GLN A 2 25.06 -36.85 6.00
CA GLN A 2 24.11 -36.28 5.05
C GLN A 2 23.03 -35.56 5.85
N CYS A 3 22.81 -34.28 5.56
CA CYS A 3 21.70 -33.51 6.10
C CYS A 3 20.57 -33.44 5.08
N THR A 4 19.35 -33.76 5.49
CA THR A 4 18.18 -33.72 4.61
C THR A 4 17.00 -33.13 5.35
N LEU A 5 16.32 -32.19 4.70
CA LEU A 5 15.00 -31.71 5.11
C LEU A 5 13.93 -32.61 4.47
N VAL A 6 13.04 -33.15 5.30
CA VAL A 6 11.97 -34.04 4.86
C VAL A 6 10.62 -33.40 5.14
N SER A 7 9.85 -33.16 4.08
CA SER A 7 8.48 -32.67 4.20
C SER A 7 7.50 -33.81 4.50
N VAL A 8 6.39 -33.48 5.16
CA VAL A 8 5.23 -34.39 5.29
C VAL A 8 4.64 -34.77 3.92
N ASN A 9 4.90 -33.98 2.88
CA ASN A 9 4.42 -34.20 1.50
C ASN A 9 5.34 -35.14 0.69
N GLY A 10 6.36 -35.73 1.33
CA GLY A 10 7.35 -36.59 0.69
C GLY A 10 8.45 -35.86 -0.09
N ALA A 11 8.48 -34.53 -0.10
CA ALA A 11 9.60 -33.76 -0.64
C ALA A 11 10.85 -33.94 0.23
N ARG A 12 12.00 -34.15 -0.41
CA ARG A 12 13.31 -34.30 0.25
C ARG A 12 14.28 -33.30 -0.35
N VAL A 13 14.93 -32.53 0.52
CA VAL A 13 15.87 -31.48 0.11
C VAL A 13 17.19 -31.73 0.82
N GLU A 14 18.24 -31.98 0.07
CA GLU A 14 19.57 -32.24 0.61
C GLU A 14 20.31 -30.93 0.87
N LEU A 15 20.98 -30.85 2.02
CA LEU A 15 21.78 -29.69 2.42
C LEU A 15 23.25 -30.08 2.49
N GLU A 16 24.07 -29.45 1.65
CA GLU A 16 25.53 -29.62 1.68
C GLU A 16 26.14 -28.82 2.84
N ASP A 17 27.22 -29.34 3.42
CA ASP A 17 27.91 -28.71 4.56
C ASP A 17 28.52 -27.35 4.15
N GLY A 18 28.24 -26.31 4.93
CA GLY A 18 28.73 -24.95 4.70
C GLY A 18 28.13 -24.22 3.49
N ARG A 19 27.35 -24.88 2.64
CA ARG A 19 26.77 -24.28 1.44
C ARG A 19 25.38 -23.71 1.71
N ALA A 20 25.14 -22.50 1.22
CA ALA A 20 23.84 -21.87 1.30
C ALA A 20 22.86 -22.44 0.27
N LEU A 21 21.68 -22.86 0.72
CA LEU A 21 20.56 -23.24 -0.13
C LEU A 21 19.38 -22.28 0.10
N MET A 22 18.78 -21.83 -0.99
CA MET A 22 17.60 -20.97 -0.98
C MET A 22 16.36 -21.84 -1.14
N LEU A 23 15.49 -21.86 -0.13
CA LEU A 23 14.32 -22.74 -0.11
C LEU A 23 13.01 -21.94 -0.04
N GLY A 24 12.01 -22.37 -0.79
CA GLY A 24 10.73 -21.69 -0.91
C GLY A 24 9.74 -22.47 -1.76
N ARG A 25 8.66 -21.84 -2.23
CA ARG A 25 7.70 -22.49 -3.13
C ARG A 25 8.34 -22.86 -4.47
N GLY A 26 8.13 -24.08 -4.93
CA GLY A 26 8.69 -24.55 -6.18
C GLY A 26 8.56 -26.07 -6.34
N PRO A 27 9.06 -26.61 -7.47
CA PRO A 27 9.03 -28.05 -7.74
C PRO A 27 9.76 -28.88 -6.67
N GLU A 28 10.87 -28.36 -6.14
CA GLU A 28 11.72 -29.04 -5.14
C GLU A 28 11.00 -29.24 -3.80
N THR A 29 10.23 -28.25 -3.34
CA THR A 29 9.45 -28.32 -2.09
C THR A 29 8.04 -28.87 -2.30
N ARG A 30 7.58 -28.96 -3.56
CA ARG A 30 6.20 -29.27 -3.96
C ARG A 30 5.16 -28.30 -3.37
N ILE A 31 5.59 -27.13 -2.91
CA ILE A 31 4.70 -26.09 -2.38
C ILE A 31 4.23 -25.21 -3.53
N THR A 32 2.90 -25.09 -3.68
CA THR A 32 2.25 -24.18 -4.63
C THR A 32 1.65 -22.93 -3.97
N ASP A 33 1.68 -22.88 -2.62
CA ASP A 33 1.14 -21.78 -1.82
C ASP A 33 1.82 -20.45 -2.15
N LYS A 34 1.05 -19.50 -2.70
CA LYS A 34 1.54 -18.18 -3.11
C LYS A 34 1.97 -17.31 -1.93
N LYS A 35 1.60 -17.64 -0.68
CA LYS A 35 2.08 -16.96 0.53
C LYS A 35 3.54 -17.31 0.82
N CYS A 36 4.02 -18.46 0.37
CA CYS A 36 5.43 -18.82 0.47
C CYS A 36 6.21 -18.15 -0.68
N SER A 37 7.29 -17.40 -0.40
CA SER A 37 8.18 -16.89 -1.45
C SER A 37 8.89 -18.04 -2.16
N ARG A 38 9.34 -17.85 -3.42
CA ARG A 38 10.25 -18.82 -4.07
C ARG A 38 11.59 -18.92 -3.34
N HIS A 39 11.97 -17.84 -2.67
CA HIS A 39 13.14 -17.74 -1.80
C HIS A 39 12.64 -17.29 -0.42
N GLN A 40 12.09 -18.24 0.34
CA GLN A 40 11.43 -17.95 1.62
C GLN A 40 12.42 -17.98 2.78
N VAL A 41 13.35 -18.94 2.76
CA VAL A 41 14.43 -19.06 3.74
C VAL A 41 15.77 -19.34 3.05
N LYS A 42 16.87 -18.92 3.69
CA LYS A 42 18.22 -19.38 3.39
C LYS A 42 18.62 -20.42 4.44
N LEU A 43 19.17 -21.53 4.01
CA LEU A 43 19.58 -22.65 4.86
C LEU A 43 21.08 -22.89 4.69
N VAL A 44 21.80 -23.07 5.79
CA VAL A 44 23.22 -23.48 5.77
C VAL A 44 23.39 -24.61 6.78
N ALA A 45 23.75 -25.80 6.32
CA ALA A 45 24.03 -26.91 7.22
C ALA A 45 25.45 -26.82 7.79
N ASN A 46 25.62 -27.25 9.04
CA ASN A 46 26.90 -27.42 9.69
C ASN A 46 26.97 -28.86 10.23
N TYR A 47 27.76 -29.71 9.57
CA TYR A 47 27.85 -31.13 9.91
C TYR A 47 28.63 -31.37 11.20
N ALA A 48 29.60 -30.51 11.53
CA ALA A 48 30.37 -30.61 12.77
C ALA A 48 29.49 -30.38 14.01
N LYS A 49 28.53 -29.44 13.92
CA LYS A 49 27.57 -29.13 15.00
C LYS A 49 26.25 -29.87 14.90
N GLN A 50 25.97 -30.53 13.77
CA GLN A 50 24.66 -31.11 13.44
C GLN A 50 23.51 -30.10 13.53
N GLU A 51 23.75 -28.90 13.02
CA GLU A 51 22.81 -27.79 13.03
C GLU A 51 22.55 -27.28 11.61
N VAL A 52 21.37 -26.70 11.39
CA VAL A 52 21.04 -25.97 10.18
C VAL A 52 20.67 -24.54 10.57
N LEU A 53 21.46 -23.58 10.10
CA LEU A 53 21.17 -22.16 10.23
C LEU A 53 20.10 -21.78 9.22
N VAL A 54 18.99 -21.22 9.71
CA VAL A 54 17.85 -20.77 8.93
C VAL A 54 17.75 -19.26 9.03
N THR A 55 17.73 -18.55 7.91
CA THR A 55 17.48 -17.11 7.86
C THR A 55 16.24 -16.84 7.04
N GLN A 56 15.26 -16.14 7.60
CA GLN A 56 14.05 -15.78 6.87
C GLN A 56 14.33 -14.64 5.88
N LEU A 57 14.01 -14.87 4.60
CA LEU A 57 14.16 -13.88 3.52
C LEU A 57 12.81 -13.43 2.95
N GLY A 58 11.84 -14.34 2.96
CA GLY A 58 10.49 -14.08 2.46
C GLY A 58 9.70 -13.07 3.30
N PRO A 59 8.67 -12.46 2.70
CA PRO A 59 7.89 -11.40 3.33
C PRO A 59 6.96 -11.90 4.44
N ASN A 60 6.55 -13.18 4.38
CA ASN A 60 5.71 -13.80 5.40
C ASN A 60 6.57 -14.58 6.41
N PRO A 61 6.18 -14.66 7.68
CA PRO A 61 7.00 -15.29 8.73
C PRO A 61 7.22 -16.79 8.49
N SER A 62 8.42 -17.26 8.76
CA SER A 62 8.78 -18.68 8.90
C SER A 62 8.95 -19.00 10.39
N SER A 63 8.74 -20.26 10.78
CA SER A 63 8.82 -20.64 12.20
C SER A 63 9.70 -21.87 12.41
N LEU A 64 10.45 -21.91 13.50
CA LEU A 64 11.24 -23.05 13.95
C LEU A 64 10.53 -23.63 15.19
N ASP A 65 10.07 -24.87 15.14
CA ASP A 65 9.31 -25.53 16.22
C ASP A 65 8.13 -24.70 16.78
N GLY A 66 7.49 -23.91 15.91
CA GLY A 66 6.35 -23.06 16.25
C GLY A 66 6.72 -21.63 16.67
N GLN A 67 8.00 -21.33 16.94
CA GLN A 67 8.48 -19.98 17.22
C GLN A 67 8.77 -19.22 15.91
N CYS A 68 8.14 -18.06 15.72
CA CYS A 68 8.32 -17.25 14.52
C CYS A 68 9.70 -16.56 14.49
N LEU A 69 10.32 -16.56 13.32
CA LEU A 69 11.54 -15.79 13.03
C LEU A 69 11.17 -14.37 12.56
N GLY A 70 11.96 -13.38 12.98
CA GLY A 70 11.95 -12.06 12.37
C GLY A 70 12.57 -12.08 10.97
N ARG A 71 12.17 -11.14 10.11
CA ARG A 71 12.74 -11.04 8.75
C ARG A 71 14.21 -10.64 8.84
N GLY A 72 15.10 -11.48 8.29
CA GLY A 72 16.56 -11.30 8.35
C GLY A 72 17.21 -11.85 9.61
N GLU A 73 16.43 -12.31 10.60
CA GLU A 73 16.97 -12.95 11.79
C GLU A 73 17.38 -14.40 11.50
N PRO A 74 18.57 -14.83 11.95
CA PRO A 74 18.96 -16.22 11.91
C PRO A 74 18.37 -17.00 13.10
N GLY A 75 18.00 -18.26 12.87
CA GLY A 75 17.69 -19.24 13.90
C GLY A 75 18.32 -20.59 13.57
N CYS A 76 18.57 -21.44 14.57
CA CYS A 76 19.19 -22.75 14.37
C CYS A 76 18.17 -23.88 14.54
N LEU A 77 18.26 -24.89 13.69
CA LEU A 77 17.55 -26.16 13.82
C LEU A 77 18.54 -27.29 14.08
N THR A 78 18.23 -28.15 15.05
CA THR A 78 18.97 -29.39 15.31
C THR A 78 18.23 -30.58 14.70
N ALA A 79 18.82 -31.78 14.77
CA ALA A 79 18.19 -33.01 14.30
C ALA A 79 16.84 -33.25 14.98
N GLY A 80 15.78 -33.49 14.19
CA GLY A 80 14.42 -33.74 14.69
C GLY A 80 13.54 -32.49 14.83
N CYS A 81 14.12 -31.29 14.82
CA CYS A 81 13.37 -30.03 14.80
C CYS A 81 12.64 -29.81 13.47
N THR A 82 11.55 -29.04 13.52
CA THR A 82 10.65 -28.78 12.39
C THR A 82 10.70 -27.32 11.96
N LEU A 83 11.04 -27.11 10.69
CA LEU A 83 10.89 -25.85 9.98
C LEU A 83 9.49 -25.74 9.39
N TYR A 84 8.75 -24.70 9.76
CA TYR A 84 7.54 -24.30 9.06
C TYR A 84 7.87 -23.20 8.06
N LEU A 85 7.76 -23.53 6.79
CA LEU A 85 8.29 -22.68 5.72
C LEU A 85 7.56 -21.33 5.65
N VAL A 86 6.26 -21.29 5.91
CA VAL A 86 5.51 -20.02 6.01
C VAL A 86 4.29 -20.13 6.93
N ASN A 87 4.03 -19.14 7.77
CA ASN A 87 2.82 -19.01 8.60
C ASN A 87 2.43 -20.32 9.34
N GLN A 88 3.40 -20.97 10.00
CA GLN A 88 3.20 -22.27 10.68
C GLN A 88 2.65 -23.39 9.78
N SER A 89 2.83 -23.27 8.47
CA SER A 89 2.41 -24.24 7.45
C SER A 89 3.62 -24.79 6.69
N HIS A 90 3.42 -25.91 6.00
CA HIS A 90 4.44 -26.63 5.22
C HIS A 90 5.66 -27.05 6.07
N PRO A 91 5.48 -28.04 6.97
CA PRO A 91 6.55 -28.50 7.87
C PRO A 91 7.61 -29.33 7.15
N PHE A 92 8.87 -29.11 7.51
CA PHE A 92 10.05 -29.88 7.11
C PHE A 92 10.87 -30.26 8.34
N THR A 93 11.15 -31.55 8.51
CA THR A 93 11.96 -32.04 9.62
C THR A 93 13.40 -32.23 9.20
N VAL A 94 14.35 -31.75 10.00
CA VAL A 94 15.79 -31.93 9.76
C VAL A 94 16.23 -33.34 10.17
N LYS A 95 16.92 -34.05 9.26
CA LYS A 95 17.54 -35.35 9.55
C LYS A 95 19.02 -35.32 9.20
N PHE A 96 19.85 -35.79 10.13
CA PHE A 96 21.27 -36.08 9.89
C PHE A 96 21.47 -37.59 9.88
N ALA A 97 22.10 -38.12 8.82
CA ALA A 97 22.44 -39.53 8.71
C ALA A 97 23.94 -39.72 8.42
N THR A 98 24.55 -40.74 9.02
CA THR A 98 25.87 -41.20 8.61
C THR A 98 25.71 -42.14 7.42
N LYS A 99 26.40 -41.86 6.30
CA LYS A 99 26.37 -42.76 5.13
C LYS A 99 26.96 -44.11 5.58
N ARG A 100 26.15 -45.18 5.57
CA ARG A 100 26.66 -46.56 5.62
C ARG A 100 27.28 -46.91 4.27
N PRO A 101 28.30 -47.79 4.21
CA PRO A 101 28.84 -48.29 2.95
C PRO A 101 27.75 -49.01 2.14
N TYR A 102 27.80 -48.79 0.84
CA TYR A 102 26.85 -49.20 -0.20
C TYR A 102 26.76 -50.73 -0.36
N SER A 103 25.55 -51.26 -0.58
CA SER A 103 25.31 -52.52 -1.31
C SER A 103 24.53 -52.18 -2.59
N PRO A 104 24.89 -52.73 -3.76
CA PRO A 104 24.28 -52.36 -5.03
C PRO A 104 23.06 -53.23 -5.33
N GLU A 105 21.93 -52.62 -5.66
CA GLU A 105 20.99 -53.05 -6.72
C GLU A 105 19.88 -51.99 -6.89
N ASP A 106 19.41 -51.88 -8.14
CA ASP A 106 18.26 -51.10 -8.67
C ASP A 106 18.46 -49.62 -9.13
N ASP A 107 18.82 -49.50 -10.43
CA ASP A 107 18.17 -48.72 -11.52
C ASP A 107 18.12 -47.16 -11.56
N VAL A 108 19.15 -46.56 -12.21
CA VAL A 108 19.21 -45.82 -13.51
C VAL A 108 17.86 -45.37 -14.19
N PRO A 109 17.74 -44.29 -15.04
CA PRO A 109 18.38 -42.96 -15.29
C PRO A 109 17.30 -41.79 -15.45
N PRO A 110 17.47 -40.58 -16.09
CA PRO A 110 18.57 -40.08 -16.93
C PRO A 110 19.01 -38.59 -16.87
N THR A 111 20.30 -38.45 -17.21
CA THR A 111 20.99 -37.46 -18.08
C THR A 111 20.91 -35.95 -17.84
N LYS A 112 22.12 -35.42 -17.59
CA LYS A 112 22.63 -34.07 -17.79
C LYS A 112 22.21 -33.41 -19.12
N ARG A 113 21.97 -32.11 -19.08
CA ARG A 113 22.57 -31.14 -20.01
C ARG A 113 23.13 -29.97 -19.21
N GLY A 114 24.43 -29.79 -19.32
CA GLY A 114 25.11 -28.59 -18.84
C GLY A 114 25.10 -27.50 -19.91
N CYS A 115 25.31 -26.27 -19.47
CA CYS A 115 26.11 -25.30 -20.19
C CYS A 115 26.72 -24.38 -19.12
N GLY A 116 28.05 -24.42 -19.00
CA GLY A 116 28.83 -23.49 -18.20
C GLY A 116 29.11 -22.20 -18.97
N GLY A 117 29.69 -21.25 -18.24
CA GLY A 117 30.19 -19.96 -18.74
C GLY A 117 30.43 -19.04 -17.55
N ASP A 118 31.71 -18.91 -17.19
CA ASP A 118 32.28 -18.18 -16.07
C ASP A 118 32.07 -16.66 -16.13
N ASP A 119 32.08 -15.99 -14.97
CA ASP A 119 32.57 -14.62 -14.74
C ASP A 119 32.54 -14.36 -13.21
N GLU A 120 33.52 -14.90 -12.49
CA GLU A 120 33.92 -14.44 -11.15
C GLU A 120 35.18 -13.59 -11.32
N ASP A 121 35.07 -12.27 -11.16
CA ASP A 121 36.15 -11.36 -10.70
C ASP A 121 35.68 -9.90 -10.85
N ASP A 122 34.98 -9.34 -9.84
CA ASP A 122 34.82 -7.86 -9.75
C ASP A 122 34.44 -7.30 -8.36
N GLU A 123 34.30 -8.13 -7.30
CA GLU A 123 33.85 -7.62 -5.98
C GLU A 123 34.96 -7.02 -5.10
N THR A 124 36.23 -7.30 -5.36
CA THR A 124 37.35 -6.82 -4.52
C THR A 124 37.82 -5.40 -4.86
N SER A 125 37.52 -4.87 -6.07
CA SER A 125 37.94 -3.51 -6.48
C SER A 125 37.08 -2.39 -5.89
N ALA A 126 35.83 -2.68 -5.53
CA ALA A 126 34.87 -1.69 -5.06
C ALA A 126 35.09 -1.26 -3.60
N GLU A 127 35.54 -2.19 -2.73
CA GLU A 127 35.78 -1.90 -1.31
C GLU A 127 37.03 -1.04 -1.08
N GLU A 128 38.07 -1.18 -1.91
CA GLU A 128 39.28 -0.35 -1.80
C GLU A 128 39.04 1.10 -2.24
N LYS A 129 38.19 1.32 -3.26
CA LYS A 129 37.80 2.67 -3.73
C LYS A 129 36.94 3.41 -2.72
N LEU A 130 36.11 2.71 -1.94
CA LEU A 130 35.27 3.31 -0.91
C LEU A 130 36.07 3.79 0.31
N LYS A 131 37.13 3.06 0.70
CA LYS A 131 38.02 3.46 1.80
C LYS A 131 38.89 4.68 1.44
N GLN A 132 39.33 4.82 0.19
CA GLN A 132 40.09 5.99 -0.25
C GLN A 132 39.26 7.29 -0.29
N LEU A 133 37.97 7.20 -0.63
CA LEU A 133 37.06 8.37 -0.65
C LEU A 133 36.67 8.86 0.76
N GLN A 134 36.57 7.95 1.75
CA GLN A 134 36.29 8.32 3.14
C GLN A 134 37.48 9.01 3.83
N ALA A 135 38.72 8.67 3.45
CA ALA A 135 39.92 9.31 3.97
C ALA A 135 40.12 10.76 3.46
N LEU A 136 39.59 11.08 2.29
CA LEU A 136 39.63 12.44 1.71
C LEU A 136 38.63 13.40 2.36
N ALA A 137 37.52 12.89 2.90
CA ALA A 137 36.47 13.69 3.54
C ALA A 137 36.81 14.13 4.98
N GLN A 138 37.82 13.53 5.63
CA GLN A 138 38.21 13.84 7.01
C GLN A 138 39.39 14.84 7.13
N LYS A 139 39.93 15.34 6.00
CA LYS A 139 41.09 16.24 6.00
C LYS A 139 40.76 17.73 5.78
N GLY A 140 39.53 18.14 6.06
CA GLY A 140 39.09 19.52 5.84
C GLY A 140 38.08 20.03 6.86
N CYS A 141 38.38 19.94 8.16
CA CYS A 141 37.69 20.77 9.14
C CYS A 141 38.53 20.85 10.43
N ASP A 142 39.27 21.93 10.59
CA ASP A 142 39.75 22.35 11.91
C ASP A 142 39.79 23.88 12.04
N LYS A 143 39.10 24.34 13.10
CA LYS A 143 39.11 25.64 13.80
C LYS A 143 38.37 26.85 13.19
N LEU A 144 37.36 27.37 13.91
CA LEU A 144 37.45 28.55 14.81
C LEU A 144 36.08 28.97 15.38
N ASP A 145 36.14 29.55 16.58
CA ASP A 145 35.07 29.88 17.54
C ASP A 145 34.04 30.98 17.15
N SER A 146 32.91 30.96 17.87
CA SER A 146 31.82 31.96 17.97
C SER A 146 32.27 33.33 18.57
N PRO A 147 31.52 34.48 18.51
CA PRO A 147 30.06 34.57 18.75
C PRO A 147 29.21 35.65 17.99
N SER A 148 27.88 35.38 17.91
CA SER A 148 26.70 36.27 18.01
C SER A 148 26.59 37.61 17.24
N VAL A 149 25.69 37.70 16.22
CA VAL A 149 24.74 38.84 15.97
C VAL A 149 23.51 38.37 15.16
N LYS A 150 22.34 38.98 15.41
CA LYS A 150 20.98 38.73 14.87
C LYS A 150 20.76 39.02 13.38
N ALA A 151 19.82 38.26 12.80
CA ALA A 151 18.80 38.59 11.80
C ALA A 151 19.20 39.03 10.38
N THR A 152 19.39 38.03 9.50
CA THR A 152 18.82 37.96 8.15
C THR A 152 18.83 36.48 7.73
N VAL A 153 17.69 35.88 7.39
CA VAL A 153 17.65 34.44 7.03
C VAL A 153 18.26 34.26 5.64
N PRO A 154 19.37 33.53 5.45
CA PRO A 154 19.89 33.24 4.13
C PRO A 154 19.16 32.02 3.55
N SER A 155 18.89 32.03 2.25
CA SER A 155 18.65 30.82 1.47
C SER A 155 19.70 29.76 1.83
N SER A 156 19.31 28.49 2.01
CA SER A 156 20.22 27.42 2.44
C SER A 156 21.50 27.40 1.59
N THR A 157 22.66 27.61 2.21
CA THR A 157 23.97 27.66 1.55
C THR A 157 24.51 26.28 1.19
N CYS A 158 23.91 25.21 1.72
CA CYS A 158 24.26 23.83 1.45
C CYS A 158 23.00 23.01 1.13
N SER A 159 23.11 22.09 0.17
CA SER A 159 22.05 21.16 -0.18
C SER A 159 21.81 20.20 0.98
N HIS A 160 20.56 19.96 1.37
CA HIS A 160 20.26 19.09 2.50
C HIS A 160 19.05 18.18 2.25
N TRP A 161 19.07 17.02 2.89
CA TRP A 161 17.92 16.13 2.99
C TRP A 161 17.27 16.28 4.35
N GLN A 162 15.94 16.21 4.40
CA GLN A 162 15.14 16.19 5.61
C GLN A 162 14.09 15.10 5.51
N GLN A 163 13.81 14.43 6.62
CA GLN A 163 12.72 13.48 6.71
C GLN A 163 11.64 14.04 7.65
N ILE A 164 10.39 14.10 7.19
CA ILE A 164 9.23 14.59 7.95
C ILE A 164 8.18 13.48 7.96
N GLY A 165 8.21 12.65 9.00
CA GLY A 165 7.37 11.44 9.05
C GLY A 165 7.69 10.49 7.90
N SER A 166 6.72 10.24 7.02
CA SER A 166 6.85 9.44 5.80
C SER A 166 7.37 10.22 4.58
N LEU A 167 7.52 11.54 4.70
CA LEU A 167 8.01 12.40 3.63
C LEU A 167 9.54 12.48 3.63
N LEU A 168 10.15 12.29 2.46
CA LEU A 168 11.52 12.70 2.20
C LEU A 168 11.52 14.01 1.43
N LEU A 169 12.30 14.97 1.93
CA LEU A 169 12.47 16.30 1.39
C LEU A 169 13.94 16.53 1.02
N PHE A 170 14.21 16.99 -0.20
CA PHE A 170 15.52 17.50 -0.58
C PHE A 170 15.41 18.97 -0.95
N THR A 171 16.33 19.81 -0.45
CA THR A 171 16.46 21.20 -0.87
C THR A 171 17.87 21.42 -1.39
N ALA A 172 17.99 21.80 -2.66
CA ALA A 172 19.28 22.15 -3.24
C ALA A 172 19.76 23.52 -2.73
N ALA A 173 21.08 23.68 -2.61
CA ALA A 173 21.70 24.95 -2.22
C ALA A 173 21.25 26.10 -3.15
N GLY A 174 20.94 27.26 -2.56
CA GLY A 174 20.58 28.46 -3.30
C GLY A 174 19.20 28.47 -3.95
N VAL A 175 18.31 27.50 -3.67
CA VAL A 175 16.91 27.55 -4.11
C VAL A 175 16.18 28.64 -3.30
N PRO A 176 15.68 29.71 -3.95
CA PRO A 176 14.95 30.77 -3.25
C PRO A 176 13.50 30.34 -2.98
N ASP A 177 12.92 30.89 -1.92
CA ASP A 177 11.47 30.85 -1.73
C ASP A 177 10.78 31.75 -2.75
N SER A 178 9.57 31.36 -3.18
CA SER A 178 8.82 32.13 -4.19
C SER A 178 7.33 31.96 -4.01
N SER A 179 6.57 33.01 -4.29
CA SER A 179 5.12 32.93 -4.42
C SER A 179 4.67 32.18 -5.68
N LYS A 180 5.56 31.96 -6.65
CA LYS A 180 5.30 31.23 -7.90
C LYS A 180 5.98 29.87 -7.87
N ILE A 181 5.19 28.80 -7.93
CA ILE A 181 5.69 27.43 -7.94
C ILE A 181 5.46 26.81 -9.33
N ALA A 182 6.54 26.22 -9.87
CA ALA A 182 6.46 25.33 -11.02
C ALA A 182 6.72 23.91 -10.53
N GLY A 183 5.64 23.15 -10.36
CA GLY A 183 5.69 21.78 -9.87
C GLY A 183 5.77 20.77 -11.01
N PHE A 184 6.56 19.71 -10.84
CA PHE A 184 6.73 18.66 -11.84
C PHE A 184 6.69 17.27 -11.19
N ASP A 185 6.05 16.31 -11.84
CA ASP A 185 6.38 14.90 -11.62
C ASP A 185 7.83 14.60 -12.08
N ILE A 186 8.40 13.47 -11.67
CA ILE A 186 9.71 13.00 -12.12
C ILE A 186 9.59 11.92 -13.19
N ASP A 187 8.97 10.78 -12.85
CA ASP A 187 9.04 9.54 -13.64
C ASP A 187 7.97 9.53 -14.75
N GLY A 188 8.36 9.81 -15.98
CA GLY A 188 7.44 9.97 -17.11
C GLY A 188 7.16 11.43 -17.46
N CYS A 189 7.56 12.36 -16.59
CA CYS A 189 7.50 13.80 -16.83
C CYS A 189 8.86 14.42 -17.16
N ILE A 190 9.85 14.26 -16.27
CA ILE A 190 11.18 14.86 -16.42
C ILE A 190 12.18 13.85 -16.96
N ILE A 191 12.08 12.61 -16.49
CA ILE A 191 12.92 11.49 -16.91
C ILE A 191 12.10 10.35 -17.48
N THR A 192 12.75 9.49 -18.24
CA THR A 192 12.23 8.21 -18.70
C THR A 192 13.34 7.16 -18.71
N THR A 193 13.01 5.88 -18.87
CA THR A 193 14.02 4.82 -18.92
C THR A 193 14.86 4.92 -20.19
N LYS A 194 16.17 4.67 -20.09
CA LYS A 194 17.05 4.54 -21.26
C LYS A 194 16.71 3.27 -22.04
N SER A 195 16.34 2.21 -21.32
CA SER A 195 15.98 0.89 -21.86
C SER A 195 14.66 0.86 -22.63
N GLY A 196 13.79 1.87 -22.46
CA GLY A 196 12.44 1.91 -23.03
C GLY A 196 11.43 0.97 -22.35
N LYS A 197 11.84 0.29 -21.26
CA LYS A 197 10.93 -0.51 -20.43
C LYS A 197 10.11 0.39 -19.50
N VAL A 198 8.95 -0.11 -19.06
CA VAL A 198 8.07 0.62 -18.14
C VAL A 198 8.73 0.88 -16.79
N PHE A 199 9.54 -0.08 -16.31
CA PHE A 199 10.28 0.05 -15.05
C PHE A 199 11.78 0.05 -15.32
N PRO A 200 12.56 0.84 -14.55
CA PRO A 200 14.01 0.88 -14.72
C PRO A 200 14.64 -0.47 -14.36
N THR A 201 15.63 -0.91 -15.15
CA THR A 201 16.35 -2.17 -14.89
C THR A 201 17.58 -2.00 -14.00
N SER A 202 18.07 -0.77 -13.85
CA SER A 202 19.22 -0.44 -12.99
C SER A 202 19.10 1.01 -12.47
N PRO A 203 19.89 1.41 -11.46
CA PRO A 203 19.94 2.80 -11.00
C PRO A 203 20.24 3.83 -12.09
N ASP A 204 21.00 3.46 -13.12
CA ASP A 204 21.41 4.37 -14.20
C ASP A 204 20.51 4.32 -15.45
N ASP A 205 19.47 3.47 -15.42
CA ASP A 205 18.47 3.32 -16.48
C ASP A 205 17.46 4.48 -16.48
N TRP A 206 17.96 5.68 -16.69
CA TRP A 206 17.17 6.90 -16.82
C TRP A 206 17.86 7.90 -17.75
N ARG A 207 17.06 8.67 -18.49
CA ARG A 207 17.48 9.81 -19.32
C ARG A 207 16.44 10.92 -19.22
N ILE A 208 16.85 12.15 -19.52
CA ILE A 208 15.92 13.27 -19.69
C ILE A 208 14.91 12.92 -20.80
N LEU A 209 13.62 13.18 -20.54
CA LEU A 209 12.54 12.79 -21.44
C LEU A 209 12.57 13.56 -22.77
N PHE A 210 12.72 14.89 -22.71
CA PHE A 210 12.80 15.78 -23.87
C PHE A 210 14.00 16.74 -23.74
N PRO A 211 14.72 17.04 -24.84
CA PRO A 211 15.84 17.98 -24.80
C PRO A 211 15.43 19.41 -24.37
N GLU A 212 14.16 19.79 -24.56
CA GLU A 212 13.61 21.09 -24.19
C GLU A 212 13.49 21.31 -22.68
N ILE A 213 13.56 20.25 -21.86
CA ILE A 213 13.31 20.32 -20.41
C ILE A 213 14.33 21.24 -19.71
N GLN A 214 15.63 21.02 -19.92
CA GLN A 214 16.68 21.79 -19.24
C GLN A 214 16.59 23.29 -19.55
N PRO A 215 16.48 23.73 -20.82
CA PRO A 215 16.24 25.14 -21.14
C PRO A 215 14.98 25.73 -20.51
N ARG A 216 13.88 24.96 -20.45
CA ARG A 216 12.60 25.41 -19.87
C ARG A 216 12.70 25.58 -18.35
N LEU A 217 13.33 24.65 -17.64
CA LEU A 217 13.58 24.77 -16.20
C LEU A 217 14.47 25.97 -15.88
N ALA A 218 15.55 26.18 -16.65
CA ALA A 218 16.41 27.35 -16.50
C ALA A 218 15.65 28.67 -16.74
N SER A 219 14.73 28.70 -17.72
CA SER A 219 13.88 29.86 -17.96
C SER A 219 12.91 30.14 -16.81
N LEU A 220 12.40 29.10 -16.13
CA LEU A 220 11.49 29.27 -14.99
C LEU A 220 12.19 29.92 -13.80
N LEU A 221 13.40 29.44 -13.48
CA LEU A 221 14.22 30.04 -12.42
C LEU A 221 14.50 31.53 -12.70
N LYS A 222 14.84 31.88 -13.95
CA LYS A 222 15.02 33.28 -14.37
C LYS A 222 13.74 34.13 -14.25
N LYS A 223 12.56 33.51 -14.39
CA LYS A 223 11.25 34.16 -14.23
C LYS A 223 10.77 34.23 -12.76
N GLY A 224 11.62 33.79 -11.83
CA GLY A 224 11.35 33.81 -10.40
C GLY A 224 10.42 32.69 -9.93
N TYR A 225 10.27 31.61 -10.70
CA TYR A 225 9.58 30.42 -10.21
C TYR A 225 10.50 29.60 -9.31
N LYS A 226 9.97 29.10 -8.20
CA LYS A 226 10.59 27.99 -7.47
C LYS A 226 10.19 26.69 -8.15
N VAL A 227 11.19 25.93 -8.60
CA VAL A 227 10.99 24.63 -9.24
C VAL A 227 10.93 23.54 -8.17
N VAL A 228 9.85 22.77 -8.16
CA VAL A 228 9.60 21.71 -7.18
C VAL A 228 9.27 20.42 -7.93
N PHE A 229 9.84 19.31 -7.48
CA PHE A 229 9.53 17.99 -8.00
C PHE A 229 8.76 17.18 -6.96
N PHE A 230 7.61 16.66 -7.37
CA PHE A 230 6.77 15.78 -6.56
C PHE A 230 6.87 14.39 -7.16
N THR A 231 7.14 13.36 -6.36
CA THR A 231 7.21 12.00 -6.90
C THR A 231 6.65 10.97 -5.93
N ASN A 232 5.91 10.02 -6.49
CA ASN A 232 5.33 8.94 -5.71
C ASN A 232 6.27 7.71 -5.69
N GLN A 233 7.13 7.62 -4.68
CA GLN A 233 8.09 6.51 -4.52
C GLN A 233 7.64 5.47 -3.48
N MET A 234 6.45 4.88 -3.66
CA MET A 234 5.97 3.76 -2.82
C MET A 234 6.94 2.57 -2.75
N GLY A 235 7.85 2.43 -3.72
CA GLY A 235 8.92 1.44 -3.68
C GLY A 235 9.84 1.60 -2.46
N ILE A 236 10.04 2.83 -1.99
CA ILE A 236 10.86 3.15 -0.82
C ILE A 236 10.17 2.67 0.45
N SER A 237 8.91 3.04 0.66
CA SER A 237 8.14 2.63 1.85
C SER A 237 7.90 1.11 1.89
N ARG A 238 7.87 0.44 0.73
CA ARG A 238 7.76 -1.01 0.61
C ARG A 238 9.10 -1.75 0.68
N GLY A 239 10.22 -1.05 0.89
CA GLY A 239 11.57 -1.63 0.96
C GLY A 239 12.04 -2.28 -0.34
N LYS A 240 11.42 -1.93 -1.48
CA LYS A 240 11.78 -2.41 -2.82
C LYS A 240 12.85 -1.53 -3.48
N LEU A 241 12.95 -0.28 -3.04
CA LEU A 241 13.96 0.69 -3.48
C LEU A 241 14.67 1.25 -2.26
N ARG A 242 16.01 1.23 -2.27
CA ARG A 242 16.82 1.87 -1.21
C ARG A 242 16.77 3.39 -1.38
N PRO A 243 16.47 4.18 -0.33
CA PRO A 243 16.43 5.64 -0.42
C PRO A 243 17.72 6.23 -1.01
N GLU A 244 18.88 5.66 -0.71
CA GLU A 244 20.20 6.14 -1.15
C GLU A 244 20.33 6.11 -2.67
N VAL A 245 19.80 5.07 -3.31
CA VAL A 245 19.78 4.92 -4.77
C VAL A 245 18.94 6.00 -5.42
N PHE A 246 17.82 6.36 -4.79
CA PHE A 246 16.97 7.46 -5.25
C PHE A 246 17.67 8.83 -5.04
N LYS A 247 18.31 9.04 -3.89
CA LYS A 247 19.07 10.27 -3.57
C LYS A 247 20.19 10.54 -4.59
N SER A 248 20.87 9.51 -5.07
CA SER A 248 21.94 9.66 -6.09
C SER A 248 21.43 10.11 -7.46
N LYS A 249 20.21 9.73 -7.86
CA LYS A 249 19.58 10.22 -9.10
C LYS A 249 19.30 11.72 -9.04
N GLN A 250 18.92 12.21 -7.87
CA GLN A 250 18.59 13.62 -7.62
C GLN A 250 19.82 14.54 -7.74
N ALA A 251 20.98 14.06 -7.27
CA ALA A 251 22.24 14.80 -7.30
C ALA A 251 22.82 15.01 -8.71
N ALA A 252 22.32 14.28 -9.72
CA ALA A 252 22.84 14.27 -11.08
C ALA A 252 22.27 15.37 -12.01
N GLY A 253 21.64 16.43 -11.46
CA GLY A 253 21.31 17.64 -12.24
C GLY A 253 19.87 18.15 -12.15
N LEU A 254 19.04 17.63 -11.24
CA LEU A 254 17.69 18.16 -10.97
C LEU A 254 17.76 19.18 -9.83
N VAL A 255 17.93 20.46 -10.18
CA VAL A 255 17.92 21.57 -9.20
C VAL A 255 16.47 21.85 -8.80
N GLY A 256 16.05 21.39 -7.61
CA GLY A 256 14.72 21.64 -7.10
C GLY A 256 14.40 20.87 -5.82
N VAL A 257 13.20 21.12 -5.28
CA VAL A 257 12.76 20.48 -4.04
C VAL A 257 12.19 19.07 -4.31
N SER A 258 12.81 18.04 -3.75
CA SER A 258 12.46 16.59 -3.80
C SER A 258 11.38 16.11 -2.83
N CYS A 259 10.15 15.78 -3.22
CA CYS A 259 9.13 15.31 -2.25
C CYS A 259 8.64 13.87 -2.52
N VAL A 260 8.74 12.99 -1.52
CA VAL A 260 8.21 11.62 -1.56
C VAL A 260 7.02 11.46 -0.58
N TYR A 261 5.79 11.40 -1.11
CA TYR A 261 4.52 10.96 -0.45
C TYR A 261 3.67 11.98 0.37
N GLU A 262 2.35 11.86 0.16
CA GLU A 262 1.13 12.47 0.78
C GLU A 262 1.06 13.97 1.10
N GLY A 263 0.64 14.76 0.09
CA GLY A 263 -0.35 15.82 0.30
C GLY A 263 0.08 17.26 0.01
N ILE A 264 -0.93 18.08 -0.34
CA ILE A 264 -0.94 19.56 -0.47
C ILE A 264 -0.16 20.27 0.63
N VAL A 265 -0.09 19.65 1.81
CA VAL A 265 0.62 20.12 3.00
C VAL A 265 2.08 20.49 2.67
N VAL A 266 2.75 19.73 1.79
CA VAL A 266 4.14 20.01 1.39
C VAL A 266 4.25 21.23 0.49
N PHE A 267 3.27 21.43 -0.41
CA PHE A 267 3.22 22.59 -1.32
C PHE A 267 3.18 23.93 -0.56
N LEU A 268 2.59 23.93 0.65
CA LEU A 268 2.42 25.13 1.48
C LEU A 268 3.46 25.27 2.60
N GLN A 269 4.00 24.16 3.13
CA GLN A 269 4.85 24.21 4.32
C GLN A 269 6.35 24.40 4.03
N VAL A 270 6.82 24.08 2.82
CA VAL A 270 8.26 24.11 2.50
C VAL A 270 8.65 25.33 1.63
N ASN A 271 8.17 26.50 2.03
CA ASN A 271 8.39 27.75 1.29
C ASN A 271 8.84 28.93 2.15
N GLY A 272 9.53 28.66 3.26
CA GLY A 272 10.11 29.70 4.12
C GLY A 272 9.10 30.73 4.66
N GLY A 273 7.81 30.36 4.73
CA GLY A 273 6.72 31.25 5.12
C GLY A 273 6.16 32.13 3.99
N VAL A 274 6.72 32.08 2.78
CA VAL A 274 6.19 32.80 1.61
C VAL A 274 4.89 32.13 1.15
N THR A 275 3.81 32.92 1.10
CA THR A 275 2.51 32.45 0.62
C THR A 275 2.56 32.23 -0.89
N VAL A 276 2.10 31.05 -1.34
CA VAL A 276 2.06 30.69 -2.76
C VAL A 276 0.82 31.27 -3.43
N ASP A 277 1.00 31.93 -4.57
CA ASP A 277 -0.07 32.33 -5.47
C ASP A 277 -0.40 31.16 -6.40
N VAL A 278 -1.49 30.46 -6.09
CA VAL A 278 -1.97 29.30 -6.84
C VAL A 278 -2.34 29.69 -8.29
N SER A 279 -2.81 30.91 -8.53
CA SER A 279 -3.24 31.36 -9.86
C SER A 279 -2.08 31.54 -10.84
N GLN A 280 -0.89 31.84 -10.31
CA GLN A 280 0.36 31.96 -11.06
C GLN A 280 1.24 30.72 -10.97
N SER A 281 0.78 29.67 -10.30
CA SER A 281 1.49 28.41 -10.12
C SER A 281 0.87 27.31 -10.97
N PHE A 282 1.67 26.31 -11.33
CA PHE A 282 1.22 25.20 -12.16
C PHE A 282 1.91 23.89 -11.81
N TYR A 283 1.32 22.79 -12.25
CA TYR A 283 1.85 21.45 -12.09
C TYR A 283 1.88 20.72 -13.44
N VAL A 284 2.98 19.99 -13.70
CA VAL A 284 3.16 19.19 -14.92
C VAL A 284 3.43 17.74 -14.56
N GLY A 285 2.64 16.83 -15.11
CA GLY A 285 2.80 15.39 -14.83
C GLY A 285 2.16 14.51 -15.89
N ASP A 286 2.62 13.27 -16.02
CA ASP A 286 2.21 12.35 -17.07
C ASP A 286 0.99 11.50 -16.68
N ALA A 287 0.73 11.31 -15.38
CA ALA A 287 -0.44 10.62 -14.85
C ALA A 287 -1.69 11.50 -14.96
N ALA A 288 -2.12 11.70 -16.21
CA ALA A 288 -3.11 12.70 -16.59
C ALA A 288 -4.46 12.11 -17.00
N GLY A 289 -4.66 10.79 -16.87
CA GLY A 289 -5.92 10.12 -17.19
C GLY A 289 -6.25 10.10 -18.69
N ARG A 290 -5.25 10.16 -19.58
CA ARG A 290 -5.47 10.15 -21.03
C ARG A 290 -5.91 8.76 -21.53
N PRO A 291 -6.89 8.66 -22.45
CA PRO A 291 -7.39 7.39 -22.98
C PRO A 291 -6.38 6.74 -23.94
N ALA A 292 -6.60 5.48 -24.31
CA ALA A 292 -5.75 4.83 -25.30
C ALA A 292 -5.79 5.58 -26.65
N ASN A 293 -4.65 5.62 -27.35
CA ASN A 293 -4.46 6.32 -28.63
C ASN A 293 -4.63 7.84 -28.56
N TRP A 294 -4.37 8.45 -27.39
CA TRP A 294 -4.39 9.90 -27.23
C TRP A 294 -3.35 10.65 -28.10
N ALA A 295 -2.30 9.96 -28.56
CA ALA A 295 -1.33 10.44 -29.54
C ALA A 295 -0.74 9.30 -30.40
N PRO A 296 -0.13 9.60 -31.56
CA PRO A 296 0.57 8.61 -32.37
C PRO A 296 1.59 7.80 -31.55
N GLY A 297 1.51 6.47 -31.64
CA GLY A 297 2.38 5.56 -30.88
C GLY A 297 1.97 5.29 -29.43
N LYS A 298 1.01 6.05 -28.87
CA LYS A 298 0.51 5.88 -27.49
C LYS A 298 -0.70 4.94 -27.44
N LYS A 299 -0.47 3.65 -27.69
CA LYS A 299 -1.54 2.63 -27.77
C LYS A 299 -2.25 2.33 -26.44
N LYS A 300 -1.63 2.67 -25.32
CA LYS A 300 -2.17 2.43 -23.97
C LYS A 300 -2.71 3.73 -23.40
N LYS A 301 -3.76 3.63 -22.58
CA LYS A 301 -4.17 4.72 -21.70
C LYS A 301 -3.10 4.99 -20.65
N ASP A 302 -3.15 6.17 -20.04
CA ASP A 302 -2.32 6.47 -18.88
C ASP A 302 -2.62 5.47 -17.75
N PHE A 303 -1.60 5.14 -16.97
CA PHE A 303 -1.73 4.19 -15.86
C PHE A 303 -2.60 4.74 -14.73
N SER A 304 -2.58 6.06 -14.54
CA SER A 304 -3.22 6.78 -13.45
C SER A 304 -3.60 8.20 -13.90
N CYS A 305 -4.46 8.86 -13.12
CA CYS A 305 -4.82 10.27 -13.20
C CYS A 305 -4.27 11.08 -12.00
N SER A 306 -3.35 10.51 -11.20
CA SER A 306 -2.90 11.09 -9.93
C SER A 306 -2.35 12.51 -10.02
N ASP A 307 -1.59 12.82 -11.08
CA ASP A 307 -0.96 14.13 -11.23
C ASP A 307 -1.99 15.23 -11.52
N ARG A 308 -2.94 14.93 -12.41
CA ARG A 308 -4.04 15.84 -12.71
C ARG A 308 -4.92 16.05 -11.48
N LEU A 309 -5.20 14.98 -10.74
CA LEU A 309 -6.03 15.06 -9.52
C LEU A 309 -5.31 15.80 -8.38
N PHE A 310 -3.98 15.64 -8.26
CA PHE A 310 -3.15 16.41 -7.34
C PHE A 310 -3.25 17.93 -7.63
N ALA A 311 -3.07 18.32 -8.90
CA ALA A 311 -3.24 19.72 -9.30
C ALA A 311 -4.65 20.22 -9.02
N LEU A 312 -5.67 19.41 -9.33
CA LEU A 312 -7.08 19.73 -9.14
C LEU A 312 -7.47 19.90 -7.67
N ASN A 313 -6.88 19.11 -6.76
CA ASN A 313 -7.09 19.23 -5.32
C ASN A 313 -6.55 20.55 -4.75
N ILE A 314 -5.46 21.07 -5.31
CA ILE A 314 -4.85 22.36 -4.91
C ILE A 314 -5.50 23.55 -5.63
N GLY A 315 -6.04 23.33 -6.82
CA GLY A 315 -6.51 24.38 -7.72
C GLY A 315 -5.42 24.92 -8.66
N LEU A 316 -4.36 24.15 -8.89
CA LEU A 316 -3.26 24.53 -9.80
C LEU A 316 -3.66 24.34 -11.26
N GLN A 317 -3.08 25.17 -12.13
CA GLN A 317 -3.10 24.89 -13.57
C GLN A 317 -2.34 23.59 -13.84
N PHE A 318 -2.90 22.72 -14.67
CA PHE A 318 -2.31 21.42 -15.00
C PHE A 318 -2.01 21.31 -16.48
N GLN A 319 -0.83 20.78 -16.82
CA GLN A 319 -0.44 20.44 -18.18
C GLN A 319 0.28 19.08 -18.21
N THR A 320 0.20 18.38 -19.32
CA THR A 320 1.04 17.19 -19.55
C THR A 320 2.46 17.58 -20.00
N PRO A 321 3.46 16.69 -19.91
CA PRO A 321 4.82 16.99 -20.35
C PRO A 321 4.86 17.38 -21.83
N GLU A 322 4.06 16.71 -22.68
CA GLU A 322 3.97 17.03 -24.10
C GLU A 322 3.34 18.40 -24.35
N GLU A 323 2.30 18.77 -23.60
CA GLU A 323 1.68 20.11 -23.68
C GLU A 323 2.69 21.20 -23.26
N TYR A 324 3.35 21.02 -22.13
CA TYR A 324 4.20 22.06 -21.53
C TYR A 324 5.55 22.22 -22.22
N PHE A 325 6.27 21.12 -22.47
CA PHE A 325 7.63 21.18 -23.02
C PHE A 325 7.65 21.25 -24.55
N LEU A 326 6.74 20.53 -25.21
CA LEU A 326 6.71 20.42 -26.68
C LEU A 326 5.65 21.33 -27.34
N GLY A 327 4.77 21.98 -26.56
CA GLY A 327 3.72 22.84 -27.08
C GLY A 327 2.62 22.08 -27.82
N TRP A 328 2.41 20.80 -27.49
CA TRP A 328 1.34 20.02 -28.09
C TRP A 328 -0.04 20.53 -27.67
N LYS A 329 -1.05 20.24 -28.49
CA LYS A 329 -2.44 20.54 -28.11
C LYS A 329 -2.87 19.66 -26.93
N PRO A 330 -3.70 20.18 -26.02
CA PRO A 330 -4.22 19.39 -24.90
C PRO A 330 -4.89 18.10 -25.36
N ALA A 331 -4.51 16.99 -24.73
CA ALA A 331 -5.13 15.69 -24.99
C ALA A 331 -6.45 15.55 -24.21
N GLN A 332 -7.37 14.74 -24.74
CA GLN A 332 -8.56 14.33 -23.98
C GLN A 332 -8.18 13.50 -22.75
N PHE A 333 -8.96 13.59 -21.68
CA PHE A 333 -8.75 12.84 -20.45
C PHE A 333 -10.09 12.46 -19.80
N ASN A 334 -10.06 11.44 -18.95
CA ASN A 334 -11.21 11.02 -18.16
C ASN A 334 -10.89 11.19 -16.67
N LEU A 335 -11.81 11.80 -15.92
CA LEU A 335 -11.75 11.84 -14.46
C LEU A 335 -12.35 10.55 -13.86
N PRO A 336 -12.02 10.20 -12.60
CA PRO A 336 -12.69 9.11 -11.89
C PRO A 336 -14.21 9.29 -11.86
N GLU A 337 -14.94 8.17 -11.77
CA GLU A 337 -16.41 8.17 -11.70
C GLU A 337 -16.93 8.92 -10.47
N LEU A 338 -16.23 8.78 -9.33
CA LEU A 338 -16.53 9.51 -8.11
C LEU A 338 -15.76 10.84 -8.08
N ASP A 339 -16.50 11.94 -7.96
CA ASP A 339 -15.95 13.25 -7.62
C ASP A 339 -16.32 13.58 -6.15
N PRO A 340 -15.38 13.46 -5.19
CA PRO A 340 -15.66 13.69 -3.77
C PRO A 340 -16.19 15.10 -3.46
N ARG A 341 -15.90 16.07 -4.33
CA ARG A 341 -16.36 17.46 -4.18
C ARG A 341 -17.85 17.61 -4.46
N LYS A 342 -18.40 16.73 -5.30
CA LYS A 342 -19.81 16.73 -5.71
C LYS A 342 -20.71 15.87 -4.82
N LEU A 343 -20.15 15.26 -3.76
CA LEU A 343 -20.95 14.50 -2.80
C LEU A 343 -21.93 15.42 -2.08
N ASP A 344 -23.22 15.11 -2.22
CA ASP A 344 -24.32 15.86 -1.64
C ASP A 344 -24.42 15.60 -0.13
N SER A 345 -24.08 16.62 0.66
CA SER A 345 -24.22 16.58 2.12
C SER A 345 -25.65 16.81 2.60
N LYS A 346 -26.58 17.17 1.71
CA LYS A 346 -27.99 17.43 2.02
C LYS A 346 -28.90 16.27 1.65
N ARG A 347 -28.36 15.20 1.06
CA ARG A 347 -29.13 14.00 0.73
C ARG A 347 -29.77 13.42 2.00
N HIS A 348 -31.01 12.93 1.88
CA HIS A 348 -31.65 12.20 2.97
C HIS A 348 -30.80 11.00 3.38
N LEU A 349 -30.64 10.81 4.69
CA LEU A 349 -29.80 9.75 5.25
C LEU A 349 -30.31 8.35 4.87
N TYR A 350 -31.62 8.21 4.67
CA TYR A 350 -32.24 6.97 4.27
C TYR A 350 -33.50 7.22 3.44
N ASP A 351 -33.88 6.21 2.64
CA ASP A 351 -35.10 6.19 1.84
C ASP A 351 -35.96 4.96 2.22
N PRO A 352 -37.30 5.12 2.34
CA PRO A 352 -38.04 6.38 2.21
C PRO A 352 -37.84 7.32 3.43
N PRO A 353 -38.01 8.65 3.28
CA PRO A 353 -37.61 9.63 4.29
C PRO A 353 -38.51 9.66 5.54
N ASP A 354 -39.70 9.08 5.46
CA ASP A 354 -40.68 8.92 6.55
C ASP A 354 -40.52 7.60 7.32
N ALA A 355 -39.58 6.73 6.89
CA ALA A 355 -39.29 5.50 7.61
C ALA A 355 -38.72 5.77 9.01
N SER A 356 -39.12 4.96 9.99
CA SER A 356 -38.53 5.00 11.32
C SER A 356 -37.26 4.15 11.37
N LEU A 357 -36.16 4.71 11.87
CA LEU A 357 -34.92 3.93 12.07
C LEU A 357 -35.06 2.89 13.19
N THR A 358 -35.95 3.10 14.15
CA THR A 358 -36.17 2.19 15.27
C THR A 358 -37.64 1.83 15.44
N SER A 359 -37.89 0.77 16.18
CA SER A 359 -39.21 0.25 16.50
C SER A 359 -39.37 0.17 18.02
N THR A 360 -40.58 0.45 18.50
CA THR A 360 -40.96 0.22 19.90
C THR A 360 -41.23 -1.26 20.19
N LYS A 361 -41.51 -2.05 19.14
CA LYS A 361 -41.62 -3.50 19.20
C LYS A 361 -40.27 -4.14 18.95
N GLN A 362 -40.04 -5.29 19.58
CA GLN A 362 -38.84 -6.08 19.38
C GLN A 362 -38.65 -6.46 17.91
N GLU A 363 -37.44 -6.30 17.39
CA GLU A 363 -37.10 -6.60 16.00
C GLU A 363 -35.63 -6.99 15.82
N VAL A 364 -35.30 -7.50 14.62
CA VAL A 364 -33.93 -7.69 14.15
C VAL A 364 -33.67 -6.76 12.98
N ILE A 365 -32.60 -5.97 13.05
CA ILE A 365 -32.11 -5.14 11.93
C ILE A 365 -30.84 -5.78 11.38
N VAL A 366 -30.86 -6.14 10.09
CA VAL A 366 -29.70 -6.71 9.38
C VAL A 366 -29.07 -5.67 8.48
N ALA A 367 -27.81 -5.32 8.74
CA ALA A 367 -27.06 -4.43 7.88
C ALA A 367 -26.58 -5.16 6.61
N VAL A 368 -26.70 -4.53 5.45
CA VAL A 368 -26.19 -5.04 4.18
C VAL A 368 -25.37 -3.94 3.52
N GLY A 369 -24.11 -4.19 3.21
CA GLY A 369 -23.29 -3.23 2.49
C GLY A 369 -21.80 -3.52 2.54
N PHE A 370 -21.05 -2.89 1.64
CA PHE A 370 -19.60 -3.02 1.55
C PHE A 370 -18.91 -2.81 2.92
N PRO A 371 -17.85 -3.56 3.25
CA PRO A 371 -16.96 -3.13 4.33
C PRO A 371 -16.39 -1.75 4.00
N GLY A 372 -16.40 -0.81 4.96
CA GLY A 372 -16.03 0.59 4.71
C GLY A 372 -17.16 1.51 4.25
N SER A 373 -18.40 1.02 4.09
CA SER A 373 -19.56 1.86 3.71
C SER A 373 -20.14 2.73 4.83
N GLY A 374 -19.58 2.68 6.04
CA GLY A 374 -20.06 3.45 7.20
C GLY A 374 -21.09 2.75 8.09
N LYS A 375 -21.36 1.46 7.88
CA LYS A 375 -22.35 0.69 8.68
C LYS A 375 -22.13 0.81 10.18
N SER A 376 -20.94 0.45 10.66
CA SER A 376 -20.64 0.49 12.09
C SER A 376 -20.82 1.88 12.67
N THR A 377 -20.38 2.92 11.97
CA THR A 377 -20.63 4.31 12.38
C THR A 377 -22.13 4.60 12.46
N PHE A 378 -22.89 4.24 11.42
CA PHE A 378 -24.33 4.46 11.39
C PHE A 378 -25.06 3.77 12.56
N PHE A 379 -24.76 2.49 12.82
CA PHE A 379 -25.38 1.75 13.92
C PHE A 379 -25.02 2.34 15.27
N GLN A 380 -23.74 2.67 15.50
CA GLN A 380 -23.27 3.27 16.75
C GLN A 380 -23.87 4.66 16.99
N THR A 381 -24.16 5.41 15.93
CA THR A 381 -24.74 6.75 16.05
C THR A 381 -26.27 6.73 16.22
N HIS A 382 -26.97 5.86 15.49
CA HIS A 382 -28.44 5.97 15.37
C HIS A 382 -29.22 4.83 16.04
N ILE A 383 -28.64 3.63 16.16
CA ILE A 383 -29.38 2.42 16.56
C ILE A 383 -29.00 1.96 17.97
N ILE A 384 -27.71 1.85 18.26
CA ILE A 384 -27.23 1.35 19.57
C ILE A 384 -27.61 2.28 20.73
N PRO A 385 -27.56 3.63 20.60
CA PRO A 385 -28.04 4.52 21.66
C PRO A 385 -29.51 4.35 22.01
N GLN A 386 -30.31 3.70 21.14
CA GLN A 386 -31.73 3.42 21.37
C GLN A 386 -31.96 2.08 22.11
N GLY A 387 -30.89 1.42 22.58
CA GLY A 387 -30.97 0.21 23.40
C GLY A 387 -30.90 -1.12 22.65
N TYR A 388 -30.58 -1.10 21.35
CA TYR A 388 -30.43 -2.31 20.55
C TYR A 388 -29.16 -3.07 20.97
N ALA A 389 -29.26 -4.40 21.04
CA ALA A 389 -28.11 -5.26 21.23
C ALA A 389 -27.23 -5.25 19.96
N TYR A 390 -25.92 -5.05 20.11
CA TYR A 390 -24.99 -4.95 18.99
C TYR A 390 -24.32 -6.29 18.70
N VAL A 391 -24.63 -6.88 17.55
CA VAL A 391 -24.03 -8.13 17.08
C VAL A 391 -23.12 -7.84 15.90
N ASN A 392 -21.81 -7.99 16.12
CA ASN A 392 -20.78 -7.78 15.11
C ASN A 392 -19.78 -8.94 15.12
N ARG A 393 -19.51 -9.50 13.94
CA ARG A 393 -18.62 -10.65 13.76
C ARG A 393 -17.16 -10.34 14.04
N ASP A 394 -16.71 -9.11 13.80
CA ASP A 394 -15.32 -8.72 14.07
C ASP A 394 -15.04 -8.70 15.59
N ILE A 395 -16.08 -8.53 16.41
CA ILE A 395 -16.02 -8.60 17.88
C ILE A 395 -16.21 -10.04 18.37
N LEU A 396 -17.20 -10.75 17.82
CA LEU A 396 -17.61 -12.07 18.32
C LEU A 396 -16.79 -13.23 17.71
N GLY A 397 -16.09 -13.02 16.59
CA GLY A 397 -15.21 -13.97 15.93
C GLY A 397 -15.88 -14.77 14.79
N SER A 398 -16.94 -15.52 15.09
CA SER A 398 -17.60 -16.41 14.11
C SER A 398 -19.07 -16.04 13.83
N TRP A 399 -19.58 -16.49 12.68
CA TRP A 399 -20.99 -16.24 12.34
C TRP A 399 -21.94 -17.02 13.27
N GLN A 400 -21.52 -18.20 13.74
CA GLN A 400 -22.28 -19.01 14.69
C GLN A 400 -22.45 -18.26 16.02
N GLN A 401 -21.37 -17.66 16.52
CA GLN A 401 -21.42 -16.83 17.73
C GLN A 401 -22.33 -15.61 17.53
N CYS A 402 -22.35 -14.99 16.35
CA CYS A 402 -23.30 -13.93 16.05
C CYS A 402 -24.76 -14.40 16.09
N VAL A 403 -25.06 -15.59 15.53
CA VAL A 403 -26.41 -16.18 15.55
C VAL A 403 -26.83 -16.48 16.99
N SER A 404 -25.98 -17.14 17.77
CA SER A 404 -26.28 -17.44 19.18
C SER A 404 -26.44 -16.18 20.03
N ALA A 405 -25.65 -15.13 19.77
CA ALA A 405 -25.82 -13.84 20.45
C ALA A 405 -27.18 -13.20 20.10
N CYS A 406 -27.55 -13.20 18.82
CA CYS A 406 -28.85 -12.72 18.36
C CYS A 406 -30.01 -13.47 19.05
N GLU A 407 -29.98 -14.81 19.06
CA GLU A 407 -31.00 -15.64 19.71
C GLU A 407 -31.12 -15.35 21.21
N ARG A 408 -29.99 -15.23 21.91
CA ARG A 408 -29.97 -14.91 23.34
C ARG A 408 -30.57 -13.54 23.60
N ASP A 409 -30.13 -12.52 22.88
CA ASP A 409 -30.57 -11.15 23.09
C ASP A 409 -32.07 -10.99 22.77
N LEU A 410 -32.59 -11.72 21.78
CA LEU A 410 -34.03 -11.80 21.51
C LEU A 410 -34.81 -12.47 22.65
N LYS A 411 -34.30 -13.57 23.23
CA LYS A 411 -34.95 -14.23 24.38
C LYS A 411 -35.00 -13.33 25.61
N GLU A 412 -34.04 -12.42 25.75
CA GLU A 412 -34.02 -11.40 26.82
C GLU A 412 -34.93 -10.19 26.53
N GLY A 413 -35.69 -10.21 25.42
CA GLY A 413 -36.62 -9.14 25.06
C GLY A 413 -35.96 -7.91 24.40
N ARG A 414 -34.68 -7.99 24.02
CA ARG A 414 -33.96 -6.88 23.36
C ARG A 414 -34.13 -6.93 21.85
N SER A 415 -34.22 -5.78 21.18
CA SER A 415 -34.05 -5.69 19.73
C SER A 415 -32.59 -5.85 19.35
N VAL A 416 -32.30 -6.42 18.19
CA VAL A 416 -30.94 -6.78 17.78
C VAL A 416 -30.52 -6.05 16.50
N ALA A 417 -29.32 -5.50 16.52
CA ALA A 417 -28.66 -4.87 15.38
C ALA A 417 -27.47 -5.72 14.91
N VAL A 418 -27.58 -6.30 13.72
CA VAL A 418 -26.54 -7.16 13.12
C VAL A 418 -25.69 -6.34 12.15
N ASP A 419 -24.53 -5.88 12.61
CA ASP A 419 -23.56 -5.11 11.83
C ASP A 419 -22.47 -6.02 11.24
N ASN A 420 -22.88 -6.77 10.22
CA ASN A 420 -21.98 -7.54 9.37
C ASN A 420 -22.13 -7.07 7.91
N THR A 421 -21.34 -7.61 6.99
CA THR A 421 -21.44 -7.25 5.56
C THR A 421 -22.65 -7.87 4.87
N ASN A 422 -23.01 -9.10 5.24
CA ASN A 422 -24.18 -9.85 4.77
C ASN A 422 -24.45 -9.76 3.24
N PRO A 423 -23.47 -10.10 2.39
CA PRO A 423 -23.53 -9.85 0.95
C PRO A 423 -24.59 -10.67 0.21
N ASP A 424 -24.83 -11.91 0.63
CA ASP A 424 -25.64 -12.89 -0.09
C ASP A 424 -26.86 -13.36 0.72
N PRO A 425 -27.88 -13.96 0.07
CA PRO A 425 -29.10 -14.42 0.74
C PRO A 425 -28.82 -15.48 1.81
N GLU A 426 -27.82 -16.35 1.60
CA GLU A 426 -27.45 -17.39 2.56
C GLU A 426 -26.95 -16.78 3.88
N SER A 427 -26.14 -15.73 3.82
CA SER A 427 -25.66 -15.01 5.01
C SER A 427 -26.80 -14.32 5.75
N ARG A 428 -27.74 -13.71 5.01
CA ARG A 428 -28.90 -13.00 5.58
C ARG A 428 -29.93 -13.95 6.18
N LYS A 429 -30.17 -15.09 5.52
CA LYS A 429 -31.11 -16.13 5.95
C LYS A 429 -30.89 -16.57 7.39
N ARG A 430 -29.63 -16.65 7.83
CA ARG A 430 -29.26 -17.02 9.21
C ARG A 430 -29.91 -16.15 10.27
N TYR A 431 -30.05 -14.85 10.01
CA TYR A 431 -30.67 -13.91 10.95
C TYR A 431 -32.18 -13.79 10.74
N ILE A 432 -32.65 -13.97 9.49
CA ILE A 432 -34.08 -14.04 9.18
C ILE A 432 -34.72 -15.25 9.87
N ASP A 433 -34.08 -16.41 9.81
CA ASP A 433 -34.58 -17.65 10.43
C ASP A 433 -34.67 -17.51 11.96
N VAL A 434 -33.69 -16.83 12.59
CA VAL A 434 -33.73 -16.50 14.02
C VAL A 434 -34.90 -15.58 14.35
N SER A 435 -35.10 -14.53 13.55
CA SER A 435 -36.20 -13.58 13.71
C SER A 435 -37.56 -14.26 13.59
N GLN A 436 -37.74 -15.12 12.57
CA GLN A 436 -38.96 -15.88 12.34
C GLN A 436 -39.25 -16.87 13.47
N SER A 437 -38.22 -17.58 13.95
CA SER A 437 -38.35 -18.52 15.07
C SER A 437 -38.75 -17.84 16.38
N ALA A 438 -38.31 -16.59 16.58
CA ALA A 438 -38.68 -15.76 17.72
C ALA A 438 -40.01 -15.01 17.53
N GLY A 439 -40.63 -15.08 16.34
CA GLY A 439 -41.87 -14.37 16.03
C GLY A 439 -41.72 -12.84 15.97
N VAL A 440 -40.51 -12.33 15.72
CA VAL A 440 -40.22 -10.88 15.64
C VAL A 440 -39.95 -10.45 14.19
N PRO A 441 -40.28 -9.21 13.79
CA PRO A 441 -39.97 -8.68 12.47
C PRO A 441 -38.46 -8.58 12.21
N CYS A 442 -38.07 -8.79 10.94
CA CYS A 442 -36.70 -8.62 10.47
C CYS A 442 -36.66 -7.52 9.41
N ARG A 443 -35.90 -6.45 9.64
CA ARG A 443 -35.69 -5.36 8.67
C ARG A 443 -34.29 -5.39 8.09
N CYS A 444 -34.15 -4.93 6.84
CA CYS A 444 -32.86 -4.82 6.18
C CYS A 444 -32.47 -3.35 6.01
N PHE A 445 -31.28 -2.99 6.47
CA PHE A 445 -30.68 -1.68 6.19
C PHE A 445 -29.62 -1.86 5.10
N ASN A 446 -29.99 -1.51 3.86
CA ASN A 446 -29.15 -1.66 2.68
C ASN A 446 -28.35 -0.38 2.41
N PHE A 447 -27.06 -0.40 2.71
CA PHE A 447 -26.15 0.73 2.52
C PHE A 447 -25.79 0.89 1.05
N THR A 448 -26.11 2.04 0.46
CA THR A 448 -26.02 2.29 -0.98
C THR A 448 -24.64 2.76 -1.46
N ALA A 449 -23.66 2.84 -0.56
CA ALA A 449 -22.31 3.31 -0.90
C ALA A 449 -21.70 2.46 -2.02
N SER A 450 -21.31 3.13 -3.10
CA SER A 450 -20.68 2.50 -4.26
C SER A 450 -19.26 2.00 -3.94
N LEU A 451 -18.72 1.16 -4.83
CA LEU A 451 -17.33 0.67 -4.74
C LEU A 451 -16.33 1.82 -4.59
N GLU A 452 -16.46 2.84 -5.43
CA GLU A 452 -15.53 3.97 -5.42
C GLU A 452 -15.68 4.83 -4.17
N GLN A 453 -16.92 5.02 -3.68
CA GLN A 453 -17.16 5.70 -2.39
C GLN A 453 -16.53 4.94 -1.22
N VAL A 454 -16.63 3.61 -1.21
CA VAL A 454 -16.05 2.78 -0.15
C VAL A 454 -14.53 2.88 -0.15
N LYS A 455 -13.88 2.83 -1.31
CA LYS A 455 -12.43 3.02 -1.43
C LYS A 455 -12.01 4.39 -0.92
N HIS A 456 -12.70 5.44 -1.37
CA HIS A 456 -12.47 6.80 -0.92
C HIS A 456 -12.63 6.94 0.61
N ASN A 457 -13.71 6.37 1.19
CA ASN A 457 -13.96 6.36 2.62
C ASN A 457 -12.87 5.61 3.39
N ASN A 458 -12.43 4.45 2.89
CA ASN A 458 -11.35 3.67 3.50
C ASN A 458 -10.05 4.49 3.51
N ARG A 459 -9.68 5.09 2.37
CA ARG A 459 -8.50 5.94 2.28
C ARG A 459 -8.57 7.16 3.20
N PHE A 460 -9.73 7.81 3.28
CA PHE A 460 -9.93 8.91 4.22
C PHE A 460 -9.72 8.51 5.68
N ARG A 461 -10.24 7.34 6.09
CA ARG A 461 -10.06 6.83 7.45
C ARG A 461 -8.62 6.43 7.77
N GLU A 462 -7.81 6.10 6.77
CA GLU A 462 -6.37 5.89 6.93
C GLU A 462 -5.61 7.21 7.13
N MET A 463 -6.08 8.30 6.51
CA MET A 463 -5.45 9.62 6.57
C MET A 463 -5.78 10.41 7.84
N VAL A 464 -7.00 10.27 8.38
CA VAL A 464 -7.45 11.06 9.54
C VAL A 464 -7.11 10.34 10.86
N PRO A 465 -6.35 10.99 11.76
CA PRO A 465 -6.10 10.46 13.10
C PRO A 465 -7.43 10.23 13.82
N SER A 466 -7.65 9.00 14.27
CA SER A 466 -8.85 8.59 14.98
C SER A 466 -8.46 7.95 16.30
N ALA A 467 -9.23 8.23 17.36
CA ALA A 467 -9.04 7.61 18.69
C ALA A 467 -9.11 6.07 18.63
N ILE A 468 -9.81 5.54 17.63
CA ILE A 468 -9.89 4.11 17.34
C ILE A 468 -9.00 3.81 16.12
N LYS A 469 -8.03 2.92 16.28
CA LYS A 469 -7.16 2.50 15.17
C LYS A 469 -8.02 1.90 14.05
N HIS A 470 -8.12 2.60 12.92
CA HIS A 470 -8.78 2.06 11.75
C HIS A 470 -7.98 0.86 11.22
N VAL A 471 -8.65 -0.28 11.03
CA VAL A 471 -8.09 -1.42 10.32
C VAL A 471 -8.36 -1.22 8.83
N PRO A 472 -7.33 -1.03 7.99
CA PRO A 472 -7.49 -0.84 6.56
C PRO A 472 -8.28 -1.98 5.92
N VAL A 473 -9.32 -1.64 5.17
CA VAL A 473 -10.07 -2.64 4.40
C VAL A 473 -9.35 -2.88 3.08
N ASN A 474 -8.70 -4.04 2.97
CA ASN A 474 -7.99 -4.43 1.76
C ASN A 474 -8.95 -4.60 0.55
N ASP A 475 -8.52 -4.17 -0.64
CA ASP A 475 -9.20 -4.36 -1.92
C ASP A 475 -9.71 -5.79 -2.14
N MET A 476 -8.96 -6.81 -1.70
CA MET A 476 -9.41 -8.20 -1.81
C MET A 476 -10.75 -8.44 -1.11
N VAL A 477 -10.97 -7.82 0.04
CA VAL A 477 -12.20 -7.96 0.83
C VAL A 477 -13.34 -7.23 0.13
N ILE A 478 -13.09 -6.02 -0.36
CA ILE A 478 -14.06 -5.20 -1.11
C ILE A 478 -14.51 -5.93 -2.38
N HIS A 479 -13.57 -6.47 -3.16
CA HIS A 479 -13.88 -7.22 -4.37
C HIS A 479 -14.56 -8.57 -4.08
N SER A 480 -14.16 -9.27 -3.01
CA SER A 480 -14.83 -10.48 -2.55
C SER A 480 -16.29 -10.22 -2.19
N TYR A 481 -16.56 -9.10 -1.49
CA TYR A 481 -17.91 -8.65 -1.21
C TYR A 481 -18.69 -8.39 -2.51
N LYS A 482 -18.14 -7.58 -3.42
CA LYS A 482 -18.77 -7.24 -4.70
C LYS A 482 -19.17 -8.49 -5.50
N LYS A 483 -18.30 -9.51 -5.50
CA LYS A 483 -18.56 -10.77 -6.21
C LYS A 483 -19.72 -11.58 -5.60
N LYS A 484 -19.89 -11.53 -4.28
CA LYS A 484 -20.94 -12.26 -3.56
C LYS A 484 -22.25 -11.47 -3.45
N PHE A 485 -22.19 -10.16 -3.62
CA PHE A 485 -23.32 -9.29 -3.36
C PHE A 485 -24.53 -9.63 -4.25
N VAL A 486 -25.65 -9.87 -3.60
CA VAL A 486 -26.99 -9.97 -4.20
C VAL A 486 -27.87 -8.98 -3.46
N ALA A 487 -28.50 -8.07 -4.21
CA ALA A 487 -29.38 -7.05 -3.64
C ALA A 487 -30.46 -7.69 -2.75
N PRO A 488 -30.72 -7.15 -1.55
CA PRO A 488 -31.72 -7.71 -0.65
C PRO A 488 -33.13 -7.53 -1.22
N SER A 489 -34.01 -8.49 -0.98
CA SER A 489 -35.40 -8.48 -1.45
C SER A 489 -36.38 -8.88 -0.35
N LEU A 490 -37.61 -8.36 -0.41
CA LEU A 490 -38.66 -8.69 0.57
C LEU A 490 -39.00 -10.19 0.57
N SER A 491 -38.84 -10.86 -0.58
CA SER A 491 -39.02 -12.32 -0.70
C SER A 491 -38.08 -13.16 0.16
N GLU A 492 -37.00 -12.58 0.70
CA GLU A 492 -36.13 -13.29 1.66
C GLU A 492 -36.77 -13.44 3.04
N GLY A 493 -37.82 -12.67 3.35
CA GLY A 493 -38.48 -12.65 4.65
C GLY A 493 -38.24 -11.38 5.47
N PHE A 494 -37.73 -10.31 4.84
CA PHE A 494 -37.69 -8.99 5.45
C PHE A 494 -39.06 -8.33 5.46
N SER A 495 -39.44 -7.71 6.57
CA SER A 495 -40.67 -6.91 6.68
C SER A 495 -40.54 -5.55 5.99
N GLU A 496 -39.33 -5.01 5.92
CA GLU A 496 -39.02 -3.72 5.30
C GLU A 496 -37.54 -3.68 4.88
N ILE A 497 -37.23 -2.95 3.81
CA ILE A 497 -35.85 -2.67 3.37
C ILE A 497 -35.66 -1.17 3.26
N LEU A 498 -34.82 -0.61 4.13
CA LEU A 498 -34.41 0.80 4.06
C LEU A 498 -33.14 0.93 3.23
N GLN A 499 -33.10 1.91 2.33
CA GLN A 499 -31.87 2.28 1.64
C GLN A 499 -31.13 3.30 2.49
N ILE A 500 -29.93 2.98 2.95
CA ILE A 500 -29.13 3.89 3.77
C ILE A 500 -28.10 4.57 2.87
N ASN A 501 -28.25 5.88 2.70
CA ASN A 501 -27.38 6.69 1.88
C ASN A 501 -26.11 7.06 2.66
N PHE A 502 -24.98 7.05 1.97
CA PHE A 502 -23.76 7.62 2.54
C PHE A 502 -23.86 9.16 2.52
N VAL A 503 -24.01 9.75 3.70
CA VAL A 503 -24.00 11.20 3.91
C VAL A 503 -22.80 11.53 4.79
N PRO A 504 -21.77 12.21 4.25
CA PRO A 504 -20.59 12.53 5.03
C PRO A 504 -20.92 13.56 6.12
N SER A 505 -20.40 13.33 7.33
CA SER A 505 -20.53 14.23 8.47
C SER A 505 -19.15 14.48 9.09
N PHE A 506 -18.83 15.75 9.35
CA PHE A 506 -17.52 16.17 9.83
C PHE A 506 -17.66 17.08 11.05
N SER A 507 -16.87 16.80 12.09
CA SER A 507 -16.73 17.69 13.25
C SER A 507 -15.84 18.89 12.95
N GLU A 508 -14.87 18.73 12.05
CA GLU A 508 -13.85 19.74 11.74
C GLU A 508 -13.84 20.10 10.25
N LYS A 509 -13.65 21.39 9.95
CA LYS A 509 -13.48 21.89 8.58
C LYS A 509 -12.29 21.26 7.86
N ARG A 510 -11.23 20.91 8.59
CA ARG A 510 -10.05 20.24 8.03
C ARG A 510 -10.40 18.85 7.51
N SER A 511 -11.20 18.09 8.25
CA SER A 511 -11.67 16.76 7.85
C SER A 511 -12.57 16.83 6.63
N GLU A 512 -13.48 17.81 6.57
CA GLU A 512 -14.28 18.05 5.37
C GLU A 512 -13.39 18.38 4.16
N PHE A 513 -12.42 19.28 4.33
CA PHE A 513 -11.49 19.65 3.27
C PHE A 513 -10.71 18.45 2.74
N LEU A 514 -10.19 17.59 3.63
CA LEU A 514 -9.46 16.37 3.23
C LEU A 514 -10.38 15.35 2.55
N PHE A 515 -11.61 15.18 3.04
CA PHE A 515 -12.57 14.27 2.43
C PHE A 515 -12.97 14.70 1.02
N ARG A 516 -13.09 16.01 0.77
CA ARG A 516 -13.45 16.52 -0.56
C ARG A 516 -12.32 16.42 -1.59
N GLN A 517 -11.14 15.91 -1.22
CA GLN A 517 -10.04 15.69 -2.16
C GLN A 517 -10.12 14.33 -2.84
N PHE A 518 -9.68 14.27 -4.08
CA PHE A 518 -9.35 13.01 -4.72
C PHE A 518 -8.19 12.35 -3.98
N SER A 519 -8.40 11.12 -3.52
CA SER A 519 -7.42 10.36 -2.74
C SER A 519 -6.84 9.16 -3.49
N GLU A 520 -7.40 8.84 -4.67
CA GLU A 520 -6.96 7.80 -5.59
C GLU A 520 -7.19 8.29 -7.04
N GLY A 521 -6.31 7.91 -7.97
CA GLY A 521 -6.32 8.37 -9.36
C GLY A 521 -5.63 7.42 -10.31
#